data_AF-A0A399UQ23-F1
#
_entry.id   AF-A0A399UQ23-F1
#
_cell.length_a   1.000
_cell.length_b   1.000
_cell.length_c   1.000
_cell.angle_alpha   90.00
_cell.angle_beta   90.00
_cell.angle_gamma   90.00
#
_symmetry.space_group_name_H-M   'P 1'
#
loop_
_entity.id
_entity.type
_entity.pdbx_description
1 polymer ?
#
loop_
_entity_poly.entity_id
_entity_poly.type
_entity_poly.pdbx_seq_one_letter_code
_entity_poly.pdbx_strand_id
1 'polypeptide(L)'
;MSGGVLRTLTPLGWLAAFGVVVVLILIVGRGLGVRWDPLHLQARRLETVQRRADQAEALAAARALEAAARGRQVAVLDAFHHHAEAVARATATAETRARTADDADTPLDPARAQRLRDHDRELCRLAPAVAGCTAASDPS
;
A
#
# COMPACT_ATOMS: atom_id res chain seq x y z
N MET A 1 40.19 -30.90 66.98
CA MET A 1 40.97 -30.39 65.84
C MET A 1 40.49 -28.97 65.55
N SER A 2 41.12 -28.00 66.20
CA SER A 2 40.59 -26.66 66.47
C SER A 2 41.21 -25.57 65.57
N GLY A 3 41.52 -25.92 64.31
CA GLY A 3 42.27 -25.06 63.38
C GLY A 3 41.43 -24.15 62.48
N GLY A 4 40.11 -24.35 62.40
CA GLY A 4 39.23 -23.57 61.51
C GLY A 4 38.86 -22.17 62.04
N VAL A 5 38.70 -22.05 63.36
CA VAL A 5 38.15 -20.84 64.01
C VAL A 5 39.17 -19.69 64.08
N LEU A 6 40.48 -19.98 64.01
CA LEU A 6 41.52 -18.94 64.01
C LEU A 6 41.73 -18.29 62.63
N ARG A 7 41.24 -18.90 61.54
CA ARG A 7 41.40 -18.37 60.18
C ARG A 7 40.40 -17.27 59.83
N THR A 8 39.30 -17.16 60.57
CA THR A 8 38.24 -16.16 60.39
C THR A 8 38.56 -14.77 60.97
N LEU A 9 39.64 -14.65 61.76
CA LEU A 9 40.14 -13.37 62.31
C LEU A 9 41.26 -12.73 61.47
N THR A 10 41.67 -13.35 60.36
CA THR A 10 42.63 -12.72 59.43
C THR A 10 41.89 -11.91 58.36
N PRO A 11 42.41 -10.74 57.93
CA PRO A 11 41.77 -9.91 56.89
C PRO A 11 41.55 -10.68 55.57
N LEU A 12 42.39 -11.67 55.27
CA LEU A 12 42.19 -12.59 54.14
C LEU A 12 40.99 -13.53 54.31
N GLY A 13 40.68 -13.98 55.53
CA GLY A 13 39.51 -14.81 55.81
C GLY A 13 38.20 -14.06 55.57
N TRP A 14 38.16 -12.77 55.92
CA TRP A 14 37.04 -11.89 55.62
C TRP A 14 36.88 -11.62 54.13
N LEU A 15 37.98 -11.37 53.40
CA LEU A 15 37.93 -11.23 51.94
C LEU A 15 37.43 -12.51 51.26
N ALA A 16 37.88 -13.68 51.71
CA ALA A 16 37.43 -14.96 51.18
C ALA A 16 35.94 -15.20 51.48
N ALA A 17 35.48 -14.92 52.70
CA ALA A 17 34.08 -15.03 53.08
C ALA A 17 33.20 -14.08 52.24
N PHE A 18 33.63 -12.83 52.06
CA PHE A 18 32.92 -11.85 51.24
C PHE A 18 32.86 -12.29 49.77
N GLY A 19 33.96 -12.81 49.23
CA GLY A 19 34.00 -13.37 47.88
C GLY A 19 33.02 -14.53 47.68
N VAL A 20 32.95 -15.45 48.65
CA VAL A 20 32.01 -16.57 48.63
C VAL A 20 30.55 -16.09 48.68
N VAL A 21 30.24 -15.10 49.52
CA VAL A 21 28.89 -14.52 49.61
C VAL A 21 28.51 -13.82 48.30
N VAL A 22 29.40 -13.06 47.68
CA VAL A 22 29.16 -12.41 46.39
C VAL A 22 28.91 -13.44 45.27
N VAL A 23 29.72 -14.49 45.22
CA VAL A 23 29.54 -15.58 44.24
C VAL A 23 28.20 -16.29 44.45
N LEU A 24 27.81 -16.57 45.70
CA LEU A 24 26.51 -17.15 46.01
C LEU A 24 25.35 -16.25 45.59
N ILE A 25 25.44 -14.93 45.83
CA ILE A 25 24.43 -13.96 45.40
C ILE A 25 24.33 -13.93 43.86
N LEU A 26 25.45 -14.01 43.14
CA LEU A 26 25.45 -14.06 41.67
C LEU A 26 24.84 -15.36 41.12
N ILE A 27 25.10 -16.50 41.76
CA ILE A 27 24.55 -17.81 41.37
C ILE A 27 23.04 -17.85 41.65
N VAL A 28 22.61 -17.44 42.85
CA VAL A 28 21.20 -17.40 43.25
C VAL A 28 20.43 -16.36 42.42
N GLY A 29 21.04 -15.21 42.15
CA GLY A 29 20.47 -14.18 41.27
C GLY A 29 20.28 -14.66 39.83
N ARG A 30 21.21 -15.47 39.30
CA ARG A 30 21.05 -16.14 38.00
C ARG A 30 19.91 -17.16 38.00
N GLY A 31 19.71 -17.90 39.09
CA GLY A 31 18.63 -18.87 39.24
C GLY A 31 17.23 -18.26 39.36
N LEU A 32 17.14 -17.03 39.91
CA LEU A 32 15.89 -16.27 40.06
C LEU A 32 15.51 -15.45 38.80
N GLY A 33 16.26 -15.59 37.70
CA GLY A 33 16.00 -14.86 36.46
C GLY A 33 16.38 -13.37 36.49
N VAL A 34 17.01 -12.90 37.58
CA VAL A 34 17.52 -11.53 37.72
C VAL A 34 18.79 -11.42 36.88
N ARG A 35 18.60 -11.14 35.59
CA ARG A 35 19.69 -10.88 34.64
C ARG A 35 20.27 -9.51 34.94
N TRP A 36 21.43 -9.48 35.59
CA TRP A 36 22.19 -8.26 35.83
C TRP A 36 22.67 -7.68 34.49
N ASP A 37 21.94 -6.70 33.96
CA ASP A 37 22.27 -5.94 32.73
C ASP A 37 22.32 -4.43 33.05
N PRO A 38 23.41 -3.94 33.67
CA PRO A 38 23.54 -2.54 34.08
C PRO A 38 23.60 -1.55 32.91
N LEU A 39 23.79 -2.02 31.68
CA LEU A 39 23.96 -1.22 30.47
C LEU A 39 22.75 -1.32 29.52
N HIS A 40 21.68 -2.03 29.91
CA HIS A 40 20.47 -2.26 29.11
C HIS A 40 20.74 -2.79 27.69
N LEU A 41 21.82 -3.54 27.50
CA LEU A 41 22.23 -4.01 26.17
C LEU A 41 21.21 -5.01 25.59
N GLN A 42 20.60 -5.83 26.45
CA GLN A 42 19.56 -6.77 26.02
C GLN A 42 18.27 -6.04 25.63
N ALA A 43 17.88 -5.01 26.38
CA ALA A 43 16.72 -4.18 26.04
C ALA A 43 16.93 -3.46 24.69
N ARG A 44 18.12 -2.88 24.46
CA ARG A 44 18.46 -2.27 23.16
C ARG A 44 18.48 -3.29 22.02
N ARG A 45 19.00 -4.50 22.24
CA ARG A 45 18.94 -5.58 21.24
C ARG A 45 17.51 -5.98 20.93
N LEU A 46 16.65 -6.10 21.94
CA LEU A 46 15.24 -6.42 21.74
C LEU A 46 14.53 -5.31 20.97
N GLU A 47 14.73 -4.05 21.34
CA GLU A 47 14.13 -2.90 20.67
C GLU A 47 14.58 -2.80 19.20
N THR A 48 15.87 -3.03 18.92
CA THR A 48 16.37 -3.04 17.54
C THR A 48 15.80 -4.19 16.72
N VAL A 49 15.59 -5.37 17.32
CA VAL A 49 14.93 -6.51 16.67
C VAL A 49 13.45 -6.21 16.42
N GLN A 50 12.74 -5.66 17.41
CA GLN A 50 11.33 -5.26 17.28
C GLN A 50 11.15 -4.22 16.16
N ARG A 51 11.95 -3.15 16.17
CA ARG A 51 11.89 -2.14 15.10
C ARG A 51 12.16 -2.72 13.71
N ARG A 52 13.06 -3.71 13.60
CA ARG A 52 13.31 -4.40 12.32
C ARG A 52 12.13 -5.27 11.90
N ALA A 53 11.47 -5.94 12.86
CA ALA A 53 10.26 -6.71 12.60
C ALA A 53 9.13 -5.78 12.13
N ASP A 54 8.86 -4.69 12.85
CA ASP A 54 7.84 -3.70 12.50
C ASP A 54 8.09 -3.10 11.11
N GLN A 55 9.35 -2.79 10.79
CA GLN A 55 9.74 -2.31 9.46
C GLN A 55 9.53 -3.37 8.38
N ALA A 56 9.88 -4.63 8.64
CA ALA A 56 9.69 -5.72 7.69
C ALA A 56 8.20 -5.97 7.42
N GLU A 57 7.36 -5.92 8.45
CA GLU A 57 5.91 -6.03 8.34
C GLU A 57 5.32 -4.86 7.54
N ALA A 58 5.74 -3.62 7.84
CA ALA A 58 5.30 -2.44 7.09
C ALA A 58 5.69 -2.52 5.61
N LEU A 59 6.91 -2.96 5.30
CA LEU A 59 7.36 -3.15 3.92
C LEU A 59 6.61 -4.29 3.22
N ALA A 60 6.31 -5.39 3.91
CA ALA A 60 5.51 -6.49 3.36
C ALA A 60 4.08 -6.04 3.05
N ALA A 61 3.46 -5.29 3.96
CA ALA A 61 2.13 -4.71 3.76
C ALA A 61 2.11 -3.71 2.58
N ALA A 62 3.11 -2.84 2.48
CA ALA A 62 3.25 -1.91 1.35
C ALA A 62 3.38 -2.65 0.02
N ARG A 63 4.24 -3.68 -0.06
CA ARG A 63 4.40 -4.50 -1.28
C ARG A 63 3.12 -5.25 -1.65
N ALA A 64 2.37 -5.74 -0.66
CA ALA A 64 1.09 -6.39 -0.91
C ALA A 64 0.06 -5.42 -1.49
N LEU A 65 -0.01 -4.20 -0.96
CA LEU A 65 -0.89 -3.14 -1.49
C LEU A 65 -0.47 -2.70 -2.89
N GLU A 66 0.83 -2.56 -3.16
CA GLU A 66 1.34 -2.27 -4.50
C GLU A 66 0.99 -3.37 -5.50
N ALA A 67 1.16 -4.64 -5.13
CA ALA A 67 0.79 -5.77 -5.97
C ALA A 67 -0.72 -5.79 -6.28
N ALA A 68 -1.55 -5.56 -5.25
CA ALA A 68 -3.00 -5.46 -5.41
C ALA A 68 -3.43 -4.24 -6.25
N ALA A 69 -2.69 -3.12 -6.18
CA ALA A 69 -2.92 -1.95 -7.02
C ALA A 69 -2.54 -2.23 -8.49
N ARG A 70 -1.40 -2.88 -8.75
CA ARG A 70 -0.97 -3.26 -10.10
C ARG A 70 -1.99 -4.18 -10.78
N GLY A 71 -2.52 -5.18 -10.07
CA GLY A 71 -3.57 -6.06 -10.59
C GLY A 71 -4.85 -5.30 -10.97
N ARG A 72 -5.27 -4.35 -10.12
CA ARG A 72 -6.44 -3.50 -10.40
C ARG A 72 -6.22 -2.57 -11.61
N GLN A 73 -5.02 -2.01 -11.79
CA GLN A 73 -4.72 -1.15 -12.93
C GLN A 73 -4.87 -1.91 -14.26
N VAL A 74 -4.36 -3.13 -14.34
CA VAL A 74 -4.50 -3.97 -15.54
C VAL A 74 -5.97 -4.29 -15.80
N ALA A 75 -6.74 -4.67 -14.78
CA ALA A 75 -8.16 -4.98 -14.92
C ALA A 75 -8.99 -3.77 -15.38
N VAL A 76 -8.69 -2.57 -14.87
CA VAL A 76 -9.38 -1.33 -15.30
C VAL A 76 -9.06 -1.00 -16.76
N LEU A 77 -7.80 -1.14 -17.17
CA LEU A 77 -7.39 -0.88 -18.56
C LEU A 77 -8.03 -1.88 -19.53
N ASP A 78 -8.06 -3.16 -19.16
CA ASP A 78 -8.69 -4.22 -19.94
C ASP A 78 -10.21 -3.99 -20.09
N ALA A 79 -10.89 -3.66 -18.99
CA ALA A 79 -12.29 -3.29 -19.02
C ALA A 79 -12.55 -2.07 -19.91
N PHE A 80 -11.70 -1.03 -19.81
CA PHE A 80 -11.80 0.16 -20.68
C PHE A 80 -11.65 -0.21 -22.16
N HIS A 81 -10.66 -1.04 -22.51
CA HIS A 81 -10.48 -1.50 -23.89
C HIS A 81 -11.67 -2.30 -24.40
N HIS A 82 -12.17 -3.26 -23.61
CA HIS A 82 -13.35 -4.04 -23.96
C HIS A 82 -14.58 -3.16 -24.16
N HIS A 83 -14.80 -2.16 -23.31
CA HIS A 83 -15.88 -1.20 -23.47
C HIS A 83 -15.70 -0.34 -24.73
N ALA A 84 -14.50 0.16 -24.99
CA ALA A 84 -14.19 0.96 -26.18
C ALA A 84 -14.46 0.17 -27.48
N GLU A 85 -14.03 -1.09 -27.54
CA GLU A 85 -14.28 -1.97 -28.69
C GLU A 85 -15.77 -2.31 -28.85
N ALA A 86 -16.49 -2.53 -27.74
CA ALA A 86 -17.92 -2.80 -27.78
C ALA A 86 -18.70 -1.58 -28.30
N VAL A 87 -18.35 -0.37 -27.84
CA VAL A 87 -18.94 0.89 -28.32
C VAL A 87 -18.60 1.10 -29.80
N ALA A 88 -17.34 0.91 -30.21
CA ALA A 88 -16.94 1.05 -31.61
C ALA A 88 -17.74 0.11 -32.54
N ARG A 89 -17.90 -1.15 -32.16
CA ARG A 89 -18.70 -2.13 -32.91
C ARG A 89 -20.18 -1.78 -32.94
N ALA A 90 -20.74 -1.35 -31.82
CA ALA A 90 -22.14 -0.93 -31.75
C ALA A 90 -22.39 0.29 -32.65
N THR A 91 -21.49 1.28 -32.63
CA THR A 91 -21.54 2.48 -33.47
C THR A 91 -21.44 2.12 -34.95
N ALA A 92 -20.47 1.29 -35.36
CA ALA A 92 -20.33 0.86 -36.74
C ALA A 92 -21.57 0.10 -37.25
N THR A 93 -22.17 -0.72 -36.39
CA THR A 93 -23.42 -1.43 -36.70
C THR A 93 -24.59 -0.46 -36.84
N ALA A 94 -24.73 0.51 -35.92
CA ALA A 94 -25.78 1.51 -35.97
C ALA A 94 -25.65 2.40 -37.22
N GLU A 95 -24.44 2.81 -37.57
CA GLU A 95 -24.14 3.56 -38.77
C GLU A 95 -24.50 2.78 -40.03
N THR A 96 -24.11 1.51 -40.10
CA THR A 96 -24.45 0.63 -41.23
C THR A 96 -25.96 0.54 -41.39
N ARG A 97 -26.70 0.27 -40.29
CA ARG A 97 -28.16 0.21 -40.31
C ARG A 97 -28.80 1.52 -40.74
N ALA A 98 -28.28 2.66 -40.26
CA ALA A 98 -28.79 3.97 -40.64
C ALA A 98 -28.59 4.26 -42.14
N ARG A 99 -27.45 3.84 -42.72
CA ARG A 99 -27.16 4.00 -44.15
C ARG A 99 -27.97 3.07 -45.06
N THR A 100 -28.39 1.91 -44.55
CA THR A 100 -29.17 0.93 -45.32
C THR A 100 -30.66 0.97 -45.01
N ALA A 101 -31.12 1.91 -44.18
CA ALA A 101 -32.53 2.04 -43.84
C ALA A 101 -33.33 2.55 -45.04
N ASP A 102 -34.59 2.15 -45.15
CA ASP A 102 -35.48 2.58 -46.25
C ASP A 102 -35.68 4.10 -46.29
N ASP A 103 -35.53 4.77 -45.15
CA ASP A 103 -35.63 6.22 -45.00
C ASP A 103 -34.29 6.95 -45.03
N ALA A 104 -33.19 6.27 -45.38
CA ALA A 104 -31.83 6.85 -45.37
C ALA A 104 -31.71 8.13 -46.22
N ASP A 105 -32.42 8.19 -47.35
CA ASP A 105 -32.44 9.34 -48.26
C ASP A 105 -33.61 10.31 -47.98
N THR A 106 -34.43 10.03 -46.98
CA THR A 106 -35.56 10.90 -46.62
C THR A 106 -35.07 12.05 -45.74
N PRO A 107 -35.22 13.31 -46.18
CA PRO A 107 -34.80 14.44 -45.37
C PRO A 107 -35.58 14.50 -44.05
N LEU A 108 -34.86 14.79 -42.96
CA LEU A 108 -35.44 15.01 -41.65
C LEU A 108 -36.36 16.23 -41.67
N ASP A 109 -37.47 16.14 -40.93
CA ASP A 109 -38.32 17.30 -40.64
C ASP A 109 -37.48 18.47 -40.10
N PRO A 110 -37.65 19.70 -40.62
CA PRO A 110 -36.80 20.84 -40.24
C PRO A 110 -36.81 21.15 -38.74
N ALA A 111 -37.97 21.02 -38.08
CA ALA A 111 -38.07 21.26 -36.65
C ALA A 111 -37.36 20.16 -35.85
N ARG A 112 -37.42 18.89 -36.29
CA ARG A 112 -36.63 17.79 -35.72
C ARG A 112 -35.13 18.01 -35.90
N ALA A 113 -34.70 18.40 -37.10
CA ALA A 113 -33.29 18.66 -37.39
C ALA A 113 -32.73 19.83 -36.54
N GLN A 114 -33.56 20.85 -36.27
CA GLN A 114 -33.16 21.94 -35.38
C GLN A 114 -32.99 21.48 -33.93
N ARG A 115 -33.95 20.70 -33.40
CA ARG A 115 -33.83 20.16 -32.03
C ARG A 115 -32.59 19.29 -31.85
N LEU A 116 -32.23 18.48 -32.86
CA LEU A 116 -31.03 17.65 -32.80
C LEU A 116 -29.76 18.52 -32.73
N ARG A 117 -29.66 19.54 -33.59
CA ARG A 117 -28.54 20.50 -33.58
C ARG A 117 -28.42 21.28 -32.27
N ASP A 118 -29.55 21.63 -31.64
CA ASP A 118 -29.54 22.29 -30.34
C ASP A 118 -29.01 21.37 -29.24
N HIS A 119 -29.36 20.08 -29.30
CA HIS A 119 -28.86 19.07 -28.37
C HIS A 119 -27.37 18.81 -28.56
N ASP A 120 -26.90 18.70 -29.81
CA ASP A 120 -25.47 18.54 -30.11
C ASP A 120 -24.65 19.73 -29.59
N ARG A 121 -25.18 20.96 -29.70
CA ARG A 121 -24.55 22.15 -29.12
C ARG A 121 -24.48 22.10 -27.60
N GLU A 122 -25.51 21.58 -26.93
CA GLU A 122 -25.47 21.40 -25.48
C GLU A 122 -24.44 20.33 -25.07
N LEU A 123 -24.38 19.21 -25.80
CA LEU A 123 -23.40 18.16 -25.58
C LEU A 123 -21.97 18.68 -25.73
N CYS A 124 -21.70 19.45 -26.78
CA CYS A 124 -20.39 20.06 -26.99
C CYS A 124 -20.03 21.13 -25.94
N ARG A 125 -21.02 21.81 -25.36
CA ARG A 125 -20.80 22.72 -24.23
C ARG A 125 -20.35 21.96 -22.98
N LEU A 126 -20.97 20.81 -22.70
CA LEU A 126 -20.65 19.98 -21.54
C LEU A 126 -19.33 19.23 -21.68
N ALA A 127 -18.99 18.80 -22.90
CA ALA A 127 -17.81 17.98 -23.18
C ALA A 127 -16.97 18.55 -24.34
N PRO A 128 -16.28 19.69 -24.15
CA PRO A 128 -15.57 20.38 -25.23
C PRO A 128 -14.36 19.61 -25.77
N ALA A 129 -13.83 18.65 -25.00
CA ALA A 129 -12.69 17.82 -25.40
C ALA A 129 -13.05 16.67 -26.36
N VAL A 130 -14.34 16.44 -26.64
CA VAL A 130 -14.78 15.39 -27.56
C VAL A 130 -14.48 15.79 -29.00
N ALA A 131 -13.91 14.87 -29.78
CA ALA A 131 -13.63 15.07 -31.19
C ALA A 131 -14.92 15.44 -31.94
N GLY A 132 -14.88 16.52 -32.74
CA GLY A 132 -16.05 17.06 -33.44
C GLY A 132 -16.78 18.19 -32.70
N CYS A 133 -16.49 18.41 -31.41
CA CYS A 133 -17.00 19.55 -30.64
C CYS A 133 -16.06 20.75 -30.60
N THR A 134 -14.77 20.53 -30.82
CA THR A 134 -13.84 21.62 -31.17
C THR A 134 -14.21 22.12 -32.55
N ALA A 135 -14.74 23.34 -32.65
CA ALA A 135 -14.92 23.99 -33.93
C ALA A 135 -13.60 23.87 -34.70
N ALA A 136 -13.66 23.32 -35.92
CA ALA A 136 -12.60 23.57 -36.88
C ALA A 136 -12.45 25.09 -36.92
N SER A 137 -11.33 25.60 -36.39
CA SER A 137 -10.97 26.98 -36.58
C SER A 137 -10.79 27.16 -38.08
N ASP A 138 -11.80 27.73 -38.73
CA ASP A 138 -11.76 28.09 -40.15
C ASP A 138 -10.47 28.89 -40.41
N PRO A 139 -9.61 28.51 -41.36
CA PRO A 139 -8.69 29.45 -41.94
C PRO A 139 -9.49 30.44 -42.81
N SER A 140 -9.35 31.71 -42.48
CA SER A 140 -9.81 32.88 -43.24
C SER A 140 -9.30 32.91 -44.68
#